data_AF-A0A847INK7-F1
#
_entry.id   AF-A0A847INK7-F1
#
_cell.length_a   1.000
_cell.length_b   1.000
_cell.length_c   1.000
_cell.angle_alpha   90.00
_cell.angle_beta   90.00
_cell.angle_gamma   90.00
#
_symmetry.space_group_name_H-M   'P 1'
#
loop_
_entity.id
_entity.type
_entity.pdbx_description
1 polymer ?
#
loop_
_entity_poly.entity_id
_entity_poly.type
_entity_poly.pdbx_seq_one_letter_code
_entity_poly.pdbx_strand_id
1 'polypeptide(L)'
;MQKKKFMNIIKKVITLNDGRTIEIETGKLAKQADGSVVVKMGGTMLLAAVTCAKDAKPEADFMPLSVDYKEKFAAAGRYPGGFL
;
A
#
# COMPACT_ATOMS: atom_id res chain seq x y z
N MET A 1 1.40 -17.84 29.67
CA MET A 1 0.84 -16.49 29.89
C MET A 1 0.85 -15.74 28.55
N GLN A 2 -0.35 -15.43 28.03
CA GLN A 2 -0.70 -14.59 26.86
C GLN A 2 -0.16 -14.98 25.46
N LYS A 3 -1.06 -15.57 24.64
CA LYS A 3 -0.90 -15.80 23.20
C LYS A 3 -0.76 -14.46 22.46
N LYS A 4 0.40 -14.26 21.84
CA LYS A 4 0.76 -13.09 21.02
C LYS A 4 -0.17 -13.01 19.79
N LYS A 5 -1.12 -12.06 19.81
CA LYS A 5 -2.09 -11.80 18.73
C LYS A 5 -1.37 -11.12 17.55
N PHE A 6 -0.60 -11.88 16.78
CA PHE A 6 0.45 -11.33 15.90
C PHE A 6 -0.02 -10.74 14.54
N MET A 7 -1.31 -10.80 14.21
CA MET A 7 -1.81 -10.28 12.94
C MET A 7 -3.30 -9.97 13.06
N ASN A 8 -3.68 -8.69 12.98
CA ASN A 8 -5.07 -8.29 12.81
C ASN A 8 -5.25 -7.83 11.36
N ILE A 9 -5.60 -8.79 10.49
CA ILE A 9 -5.82 -8.51 9.07
C ILE A 9 -7.26 -8.05 8.92
N ILE A 10 -7.45 -6.85 8.39
CA ILE A 10 -8.77 -6.32 8.04
C ILE A 10 -8.86 -6.35 6.52
N LYS A 11 -9.87 -7.06 6.01
CA LYS A 11 -10.17 -7.14 4.58
C LYS A 11 -11.56 -6.59 4.33
N LYS A 12 -11.69 -5.67 3.37
CA LYS A 12 -12.96 -5.18 2.87
C LYS A 12 -13.06 -5.46 1.38
N VAL A 13 -14.22 -5.94 0.95
CA VAL A 13 -14.53 -6.16 -0.46
C VAL A 13 -15.65 -5.19 -0.83
N ILE A 14 -15.45 -4.50 -1.95
CA ILE A 14 -16.39 -3.57 -2.53
C ILE A 14 -16.74 -4.10 -3.92
N THR A 15 -18.02 -4.38 -4.13
CA THR A 15 -18.54 -4.75 -5.45
C THR A 15 -19.03 -3.48 -6.14
N LEU A 16 -18.49 -3.20 -7.31
CA LEU A 16 -18.92 -2.08 -8.15
C LEU A 16 -20.17 -2.47 -8.94
N ASN A 17 -20.93 -1.47 -9.41
CA ASN A 17 -22.16 -1.66 -10.18
C ASN A 17 -21.94 -2.40 -11.51
N ASP A 18 -20.71 -2.42 -12.03
CA ASP A 18 -20.31 -3.09 -13.26
C ASP A 18 -19.82 -4.54 -13.04
N GLY A 19 -19.96 -5.07 -11.82
CA GLY A 19 -19.58 -6.43 -11.47
C GLY A 19 -18.11 -6.61 -11.10
N ARG A 20 -17.27 -5.57 -11.19
CA ARG A 20 -15.88 -5.62 -10.72
C ARG A 20 -15.83 -5.62 -9.19
N THR A 21 -14.87 -6.34 -8.64
CA THR A 21 -14.63 -6.39 -7.19
C THR A 21 -13.30 -5.75 -6.86
N ILE A 22 -13.33 -4.85 -5.89
CA ILE A 22 -12.15 -4.23 -5.28
C ILE A 22 -11.96 -4.85 -3.91
N GLU A 23 -10.82 -5.47 -3.68
CA GLU A 23 -10.41 -5.94 -2.36
C GLU A 23 -9.38 -4.99 -1.76
N ILE A 24 -9.61 -4.57 -0.51
CA ILE A 24 -8.69 -3.74 0.26
C ILE A 24 -8.33 -4.50 1.51
N GLU A 25 -7.04 -4.77 1.70
CA GLU A 25 -6.49 -5.51 2.84
C GLU A 25 -5.45 -4.68 3.58
N THR A 26 -5.54 -4.61 4.90
CA THR A 26 -4.53 -3.95 5.76
C THR A 26 -4.09 -4.85 6.92
N GLY A 27 -2.95 -4.53 7.53
CA GLY A 27 -2.43 -5.25 8.70
C GLY A 27 -1.52 -6.45 8.39
N LYS A 28 -1.30 -6.78 7.11
CA LYS A 28 -0.43 -7.88 6.68
C LYS A 28 0.97 -7.43 6.26
N LEU A 29 1.08 -6.42 5.39
CA LEU A 29 2.34 -5.95 4.80
C LEU A 29 2.69 -4.52 5.27
N ALA A 30 3.96 -4.14 5.20
CA ALA A 30 4.45 -2.78 5.46
C ALA A 30 3.98 -2.17 6.80
N LYS A 31 3.96 -2.97 7.88
CA LYS A 31 3.44 -2.58 9.21
C LYS A 31 4.19 -1.44 9.90
N GLN A 32 5.40 -1.13 9.43
CA GLN A 32 6.20 -0.02 9.96
C GLN A 32 5.78 1.32 9.37
N ALA A 33 5.04 1.32 8.26
CA ALA A 33 4.43 2.53 7.74
C ALA A 33 3.26 2.95 8.65
N ASP A 34 2.96 4.25 8.72
CA ASP A 34 1.84 4.77 9.51
C ASP A 34 0.50 4.25 8.96
N GLY A 35 0.42 4.05 7.64
CA GLY A 35 -0.68 3.35 6.99
C GLY A 35 -0.19 2.50 5.82
N SER A 36 -0.75 1.30 5.68
CA SER A 36 -0.50 0.44 4.52
C SER A 36 -1.75 -0.32 4.10
N VAL A 37 -1.96 -0.42 2.79
CA VAL A 37 -3.05 -1.18 2.20
C VAL A 37 -2.58 -1.94 0.96
N VAL A 38 -3.02 -3.18 0.83
CA VAL A 38 -2.96 -3.95 -0.40
C VAL A 38 -4.31 -3.83 -1.07
N VAL A 39 -4.33 -3.24 -2.26
CA VAL A 39 -5.52 -3.13 -3.09
C VAL A 39 -5.41 -4.13 -4.22
N LYS A 40 -6.49 -4.88 -4.47
CA LYS A 40 -6.59 -5.81 -5.60
C LYS A 40 -7.86 -5.54 -6.36
N MET A 41 -7.77 -5.60 -7.68
CA MET A 41 -8.92 -5.54 -8.57
C MET A 41 -8.63 -6.45 -9.77
N GLY A 42 -9.40 -7.53 -9.91
CA GLY A 42 -9.13 -8.55 -10.93
C GLY A 42 -7.70 -9.11 -10.81
N GLY A 43 -6.92 -9.00 -11.89
CA GLY A 43 -5.53 -9.46 -11.95
C GLY A 43 -4.48 -8.45 -11.45
N THR A 44 -4.88 -7.22 -11.10
CA THR A 44 -3.95 -6.16 -10.68
C THR A 44 -3.88 -6.07 -9.16
N MET A 45 -2.66 -5.91 -8.64
CA MET A 45 -2.38 -5.69 -7.22
C MET A 45 -1.49 -4.47 -7.02
N LEU A 46 -1.82 -3.66 -6.02
CA LEU A 46 -1.05 -2.49 -5.60
C LEU A 46 -0.82 -2.53 -4.08
N LEU A 47 0.42 -2.23 -3.66
CA LEU A 47 0.74 -1.95 -2.26
C LEU A 47 0.93 -0.45 -2.11
N ALA A 48 0.02 0.21 -1.40
CA ALA A 48 0.18 1.61 -0.99
C ALA A 48 0.64 1.65 0.45
N ALA A 49 1.70 2.39 0.73
CA ALA A 49 2.20 2.66 2.07
C ALA A 49 2.41 4.17 2.21
N VAL A 50 2.02 4.71 3.35
CA VAL A 50 2.11 6.13 3.68
C VAL A 50 2.88 6.26 4.99
N THR A 51 3.83 7.18 5.00
CA THR A 51 4.56 7.59 6.20
C THR A 51 4.46 9.09 6.36
N CYS A 52 4.19 9.56 7.57
CA CYS A 52 4.07 10.96 7.92
C CYS A 52 4.98 11.27 9.10
N ALA A 53 5.64 12.42 9.05
CA ALA A 53 6.33 12.93 10.23
C ALA A 53 5.29 13.30 11.30
N LYS A 54 5.55 12.97 12.56
CA LYS A 54 4.65 13.31 13.68
C LYS A 54 4.53 14.82 13.89
N ASP A 55 5.62 15.53 13.63
CA ASP A 55 5.74 16.96 13.83
C ASP A 55 6.05 17.66 12.50
N ALA A 56 5.46 18.85 12.31
CA ALA A 56 5.80 19.72 11.21
C ALA A 56 7.21 20.30 11.39
N LYS A 57 7.93 20.51 10.29
CA LYS A 57 9.21 21.21 10.36
C LYS A 57 8.95 22.68 10.72
N PRO A 58 9.71 23.29 11.66
CA PRO A 58 9.46 24.66 12.11
C PRO A 58 9.50 25.71 10.99
N GLU A 59 10.23 25.41 9.92
CA GLU A 59 10.46 26.29 8.75
C GLU A 59 9.57 25.91 7.55
N ALA A 60 8.54 25.07 7.76
CA ALA A 60 7.68 24.63 6.66
C ALA A 60 6.64 25.68 6.28
N ASP A 61 6.91 26.44 5.21
CA ASP A 61 5.95 27.36 4.59
C ASP A 61 4.94 26.66 3.66
N PHE A 62 5.15 25.37 3.38
CA PHE A 62 4.28 24.53 2.55
C PHE A 62 4.25 23.09 3.06
N MET A 63 3.26 22.29 2.63
CA MET A 63 3.15 20.87 3.00
C MET A 63 4.06 20.01 2.09
N PRO A 64 5.14 19.39 2.61
CA PRO A 64 6.03 18.55 1.81
C PRO A 64 5.41 17.17 1.59
N LEU A 65 4.51 17.06 0.62
CA LEU A 65 3.88 15.81 0.21
C LEU A 65 4.52 15.29 -1.08
N SER A 66 5.05 14.07 -1.03
CA SER A 66 5.58 13.36 -2.20
C SER A 66 4.79 12.08 -2.42
N VAL A 67 4.53 11.77 -3.69
CA VAL A 67 3.86 10.53 -4.11
C VAL A 67 4.75 9.82 -5.12
N ASP A 68 5.24 8.65 -4.73
CA ASP A 68 6.06 7.79 -5.59
C ASP A 68 5.23 6.63 -6.11
N TYR A 69 4.99 6.61 -7.42
CA TYR A 69 4.39 5.46 -8.10
C TYR A 69 5.48 4.68 -8.85
N LYS A 70 5.58 3.38 -8.58
CA LYS A 70 6.56 2.49 -9.22
C LYS A 70 5.91 1.19 -9.67
N GLU A 71 6.00 0.92 -10.96
CA GLU A 71 5.63 -0.37 -11.53
C GLU A 71 6.84 -1.31 -11.52
N LYS A 72 6.65 -2.51 -10.97
CA LYS A 72 7.69 -3.54 -11.03
C LYS A 72 7.53 -4.32 -12.33
N PHE A 73 8.61 -4.48 -13.10
CA PHE A 73 8.62 -5.36 -14.28
C PHE A 73 8.14 -6.78 -13.97
N ALA A 74 8.46 -7.27 -12.78
CA ALA A 74 7.98 -8.56 -12.26
C ALA A 74 6.45 -8.65 -12.14
N ALA A 75 5.73 -7.54 -12.02
CA ALA A 75 4.26 -7.53 -11.98
C ALA A 75 3.65 -7.99 -13.31
N ALA A 76 4.37 -7.82 -14.42
CA ALA A 76 4.00 -8.33 -15.74
C ALA A 76 4.80 -9.60 -16.14
N GLY A 77 5.57 -10.19 -15.21
CA GLY A 77 6.42 -11.35 -15.51
C GLY A 77 7.61 -11.05 -16.43
N ARG A 78 8.06 -9.79 -16.51
CA ARG A 78 9.15 -9.36 -17.39
C ARG A 78 10.43 -9.07 -16.60
N TYR A 79 11.57 -9.31 -17.23
CA TYR A 79 12.86 -8.81 -16.76
C TYR A 79 13.04 -7.34 -17.17
N PRO A 80 13.69 -6.50 -16.35
CA PRO A 80 14.05 -5.14 -16.73
C PRO A 80 15.05 -5.18 -17.90
N GLY A 81 14.70 -4.54 -19.01
CA GLY A 81 15.49 -4.56 -20.25
C GLY A 81 16.43 -3.35 -20.45
N GLY A 82 16.68 -2.56 -19.41
CA GLY A 82 17.56 -1.39 -19.43
C GLY A 82 18.86 -1.62 -18.68
N PHE A 83 19.89 -0.84 -19.00
CA PHE A 83 21.20 -0.89 -18.33
C PHE A 83 21.09 -0.52 -16.84
N LEU A 84 21.92 -1.18 -16.02
CA LEU A 84 22.03 -0.99 -14.58
C LEU A 84 22.67 0.35 -14.22
#